data_AF-A0A7X7BBA0-F1
#
_entry.id   AF-A0A7X7BBA0-F1
#
_cell.length_a   1.000
_cell.length_b   1.000
_cell.length_c   1.000
_cell.angle_alpha   90.00
_cell.angle_beta   90.00
_cell.angle_gamma   90.00
#
_symmetry.space_group_name_H-M   'P 1'
#
loop_
_entity.id
_entity.type
_entity.pdbx_description
1 polymer ?
#
loop_
_entity_poly.entity_id
_entity_poly.type
_entity_poly.pdbx_seq_one_letter_code
_entity_poly.pdbx_strand_id
1 'polypeptide(L)'
;MKPFAKKISRRGFTIVELLVVISIMAVVATLATGAVLKSVRQSRVKRIDMTQKSLETALMSYRSLNGEWPYKFDDPDTVGAGVDKNAADFAEKQSFTGKENAKVFKKVFEEVKKGRALLDTSSIMTRVSSGRMTVREALERGESDVPVGYPNPENQSEFKFFKVVYYFATDMLTVEK
;
A
#
# COMPACT_ATOMS: atom_id res chain seq x y z
N MET A 1 39.37 38.92 -56.45
CA MET A 1 37.97 38.60 -56.07
C MET A 1 37.79 38.89 -54.59
N LYS A 2 36.84 39.76 -54.21
CA LYS A 2 36.55 40.08 -52.79
C LYS A 2 35.44 39.15 -52.28
N PRO A 3 35.60 38.47 -51.14
CA PRO A 3 34.54 37.62 -50.59
C PRO A 3 33.43 38.50 -50.00
N PHE A 4 32.19 38.28 -50.45
CA PHE A 4 31.01 38.87 -49.82
C PHE A 4 30.74 38.13 -48.50
N ALA A 5 31.08 38.75 -47.37
CA ALA A 5 30.73 38.22 -46.06
C ALA A 5 29.20 38.30 -45.87
N LYS A 6 28.52 37.16 -45.82
CA LYS A 6 27.08 37.05 -45.54
C LYS A 6 26.81 37.55 -44.12
N LYS A 7 26.16 38.71 -43.99
CA LYS A 7 25.77 39.28 -42.69
C LYS A 7 24.69 38.38 -42.06
N ILE A 8 25.05 37.61 -41.04
CA ILE A 8 24.08 36.82 -40.27
C ILE A 8 23.32 37.81 -39.37
N SER A 9 22.05 38.10 -39.70
CA SER A 9 21.19 38.89 -38.82
C SER A 9 20.83 38.05 -37.60
N ARG A 10 21.39 38.37 -36.43
CA ARG A 10 20.91 37.80 -35.17
C ARG A 10 19.57 38.46 -34.84
N ARG A 11 18.46 37.74 -35.05
CA ARG A 11 17.15 38.16 -34.54
C ARG A 11 17.17 37.97 -33.01
N GLY A 12 17.00 39.06 -32.27
CA GLY A 12 16.89 39.04 -30.82
C GLY A 12 15.47 38.64 -30.41
N PHE A 13 15.35 38.02 -29.24
CA PHE A 13 14.08 37.69 -28.61
C PHE A 13 13.60 38.91 -27.79
N THR A 14 12.33 39.27 -27.92
CA THR A 14 11.74 40.43 -27.24
C THR A 14 11.16 40.03 -25.88
N ILE A 15 11.10 40.99 -24.94
CA ILE A 15 10.48 40.78 -23.62
C ILE A 15 8.99 40.42 -23.77
N VAL A 16 8.30 40.99 -24.76
CA VAL A 16 6.88 40.71 -25.02
C VAL A 16 6.66 39.26 -25.46
N GLU A 17 7.52 38.73 -26.33
CA GLU A 17 7.47 37.31 -26.73
C GLU A 17 7.68 36.38 -25.53
N LEU A 18 8.60 36.71 -24.61
CA LEU A 18 8.76 35.94 -23.39
C LEU A 18 7.52 35.99 -22.49
N LEU A 19 6.92 37.18 -22.35
CA LEU A 19 5.78 37.42 -21.47
C LEU A 19 4.56 36.62 -21.91
N VAL A 20 4.28 36.57 -23.21
CA VAL A 20 3.16 35.78 -23.76
C VAL A 20 3.39 34.28 -23.54
N VAL A 21 4.63 33.80 -23.63
CA VAL A 21 4.93 32.38 -23.40
C VAL A 21 4.69 32.00 -21.94
N ILE A 22 5.22 32.75 -20.99
CA ILE A 22 5.02 32.43 -19.56
C ILE A 22 3.55 32.56 -19.14
N SER A 23 2.78 33.47 -19.74
CA SER A 23 1.35 33.60 -19.43
C SER A 23 0.54 32.41 -19.92
N ILE A 24 0.81 31.92 -21.14
CA ILE A 24 0.20 30.69 -21.67
C ILE A 24 0.63 29.47 -20.83
N MET A 25 1.91 29.37 -20.47
CA MET A 25 2.42 28.28 -19.61
C MET A 25 1.73 28.26 -18.24
N ALA A 26 1.47 29.43 -17.64
CA ALA A 26 0.77 29.52 -16.36
C ALA A 26 -0.66 28.96 -16.46
N VAL A 27 -1.42 29.35 -17.50
CA VAL A 27 -2.78 28.83 -17.73
C VAL A 27 -2.77 27.32 -17.91
N VAL A 28 -1.88 26.78 -18.74
CA VAL A 28 -1.76 25.33 -18.97
C VAL A 28 -1.39 24.60 -17.67
N ALA A 29 -0.45 25.12 -16.89
CA ALA A 29 -0.04 24.53 -15.62
C ALA A 29 -1.19 24.46 -14.61
N THR A 30 -2.00 25.51 -14.49
CA THR A 30 -3.18 25.53 -13.61
C THR A 30 -4.20 24.46 -14.01
N LEU A 31 -4.50 24.32 -15.30
CA LEU A 31 -5.44 23.30 -15.79
C LEU A 31 -4.92 21.87 -15.57
N ALA A 32 -3.62 21.65 -15.79
CA ALA A 32 -3.01 20.33 -15.61
C ALA A 32 -2.97 19.88 -14.14
N THR A 33 -2.83 20.81 -13.20
CA THR A 33 -2.63 20.50 -11.76
C THR A 33 -3.75 19.63 -11.19
N GLY A 34 -5.02 19.95 -11.49
CA GLY A 34 -6.16 19.17 -10.97
C GLY A 34 -6.18 17.72 -11.43
N ALA A 35 -5.90 17.49 -12.73
CA ALA A 35 -5.83 16.15 -13.30
C ALA A 35 -4.67 15.34 -12.70
N VAL A 36 -3.52 15.98 -12.49
CA VAL A 36 -2.34 15.35 -11.87
C VAL A 36 -2.65 14.94 -10.42
N LEU A 37 -3.23 15.82 -9.61
CA LEU A 37 -3.59 15.49 -8.22
C LEU A 37 -4.56 14.32 -8.13
N LYS A 38 -5.58 14.29 -8.99
CA LYS A 38 -6.52 13.15 -9.09
C LYS A 38 -5.80 11.86 -9.48
N SER A 39 -4.93 11.90 -10.48
CA SER A 39 -4.15 10.75 -10.93
C SER A 39 -3.23 10.21 -9.83
N VAL A 40 -2.57 11.11 -9.08
CA VAL A 40 -1.74 10.74 -7.93
C VAL A 40 -2.58 10.08 -6.82
N ARG A 41 -3.77 10.59 -6.52
CA ARG A 41 -4.68 9.96 -5.55
C ARG A 41 -5.12 8.58 -6.02
N GLN A 42 -5.50 8.43 -7.28
CA GLN A 42 -5.89 7.14 -7.87
C GLN A 42 -4.74 6.14 -7.86
N SER A 43 -3.51 6.57 -8.13
CA SER A 43 -2.34 5.68 -8.08
C SER A 43 -2.03 5.21 -6.66
N ARG A 44 -2.24 6.06 -5.64
CA ARG A 44 -2.17 5.66 -4.22
C ARG A 44 -3.21 4.60 -3.88
N VAL A 45 -4.47 4.80 -4.26
CA VAL A 45 -5.55 3.81 -4.04
C VAL A 45 -5.23 2.48 -4.74
N LYS A 46 -4.81 2.54 -6.01
CA LYS A 46 -4.43 1.34 -6.77
C LYS A 46 -3.26 0.60 -6.14
N ARG A 47 -2.27 1.31 -5.58
CA ARG A 47 -1.17 0.69 -4.84
C ARG A 47 -1.69 -0.07 -3.62
N ILE A 48 -2.59 0.52 -2.84
CA ILE A 48 -3.20 -0.14 -1.67
C ILE A 48 -3.95 -1.40 -2.10
N ASP A 49 -4.75 -1.32 -3.18
CA ASP A 49 -5.50 -2.47 -3.70
C ASP A 49 -4.57 -3.60 -4.21
N MET A 50 -3.44 -3.26 -4.84
CA MET A 50 -2.44 -4.24 -5.24
C MET A 50 -1.74 -4.88 -4.04
N THR A 51 -1.39 -4.09 -3.02
CA THR A 51 -0.80 -4.60 -1.78
C THR A 51 -1.78 -5.53 -1.06
N GLN A 52 -3.06 -5.17 -0.96
CA GLN A 52 -4.11 -6.01 -0.39
C GLN A 52 -4.13 -7.39 -1.05
N LYS A 53 -4.23 -7.43 -2.40
CA LYS A 53 -4.24 -8.68 -3.17
C LYS A 53 -2.94 -9.49 -2.98
N SER A 54 -1.80 -8.80 -2.93
CA SER A 54 -0.51 -9.45 -2.70
C SER A 54 -0.45 -10.11 -1.32
N LEU A 55 -0.99 -9.47 -0.28
CA LEU A 55 -1.08 -10.03 1.07
C LEU A 55 -2.00 -11.24 1.12
N GLU A 56 -3.18 -11.16 0.50
CA GLU A 56 -4.10 -12.32 0.37
C GLU A 56 -3.42 -13.49 -0.34
N THR A 57 -2.76 -13.21 -1.47
CA THR A 57 -2.05 -14.21 -2.26
C THR A 57 -0.94 -14.88 -1.47
N ALA A 58 -0.20 -14.12 -0.65
CA ALA A 58 0.85 -14.66 0.20
C ALA A 58 0.29 -15.58 1.29
N LEU A 59 -0.85 -15.23 1.89
CA LEU A 59 -1.52 -16.05 2.91
C LEU A 59 -2.07 -17.35 2.28
N MET A 60 -2.69 -17.26 1.11
CA MET A 60 -3.14 -18.43 0.35
C MET A 60 -1.98 -19.32 -0.09
N SER A 61 -0.87 -18.73 -0.55
CA SER A 61 0.33 -19.46 -0.94
C SER A 61 0.97 -20.16 0.24
N TYR A 62 1.03 -19.52 1.41
CA TYR A 62 1.50 -20.14 2.64
C TYR A 62 0.66 -21.38 2.97
N ARG A 63 -0.68 -21.26 2.94
CA ARG A 63 -1.57 -22.39 3.18
C ARG A 63 -1.38 -23.51 2.17
N SER A 64 -1.25 -23.18 0.90
CA SER A 64 -1.02 -24.17 -0.16
C SER A 64 0.27 -24.97 0.05
N LEU A 65 1.30 -24.36 0.66
CA LEU A 65 2.59 -25.00 0.87
C LEU A 65 2.68 -25.78 2.18
N ASN A 66 2.03 -25.28 3.23
CA ASN A 66 2.16 -25.84 4.58
C ASN A 66 0.95 -26.67 5.01
N GLY A 67 -0.15 -26.66 4.25
CA GLY A 67 -1.39 -27.36 4.56
C GLY A 67 -2.24 -26.68 5.64
N GLU A 68 -1.71 -25.68 6.34
CA GLU A 68 -2.38 -24.94 7.40
C GLU A 68 -2.24 -23.42 7.20
N TRP A 69 -3.15 -22.66 7.79
CA TRP A 69 -3.03 -21.20 7.85
C TRP A 69 -1.84 -20.76 8.72
N PRO A 70 -1.26 -19.57 8.46
CA PRO A 70 -0.11 -19.09 9.22
C PRO A 70 -0.44 -18.72 10.68
N TYR A 71 -1.72 -18.65 11.03
CA TYR A 71 -2.22 -18.40 12.37
C TYR A 71 -3.35 -19.39 12.69
N LYS A 72 -3.51 -19.73 13.98
CA LYS A 72 -4.59 -20.59 14.45
C LYS A 72 -5.82 -19.75 14.76
N PHE A 73 -6.90 -19.97 14.03
CA PHE A 73 -8.17 -19.27 14.22
C PHE A 73 -9.05 -20.14 15.13
N ASP A 74 -9.14 -19.78 16.41
CA ASP A 74 -9.76 -20.63 17.42
C ASP A 74 -11.19 -20.17 17.78
N ASP A 75 -11.41 -18.86 17.92
CA ASP A 75 -12.70 -18.29 18.31
C ASP A 75 -13.09 -17.14 17.35
N PRO A 76 -14.32 -17.16 16.81
CA PRO A 76 -14.86 -16.03 16.08
C PRO A 76 -15.06 -14.77 16.94
N ASP A 77 -15.11 -13.63 16.26
CA ASP A 77 -15.42 -12.35 16.88
C ASP A 77 -16.84 -12.40 17.46
N THR A 78 -17.03 -11.86 18.67
CA THR A 78 -18.38 -11.65 19.18
C THR A 78 -19.05 -10.53 18.39
N VAL A 79 -20.26 -10.76 17.86
CA VAL A 79 -21.08 -9.67 17.32
C VAL A 79 -21.53 -8.82 18.51
N GLY A 80 -20.87 -7.70 18.77
CA GLY A 80 -21.25 -6.76 19.82
C GLY A 80 -21.43 -7.42 21.20
N ALA A 81 -20.32 -7.84 21.82
CA ALA A 81 -20.19 -8.17 23.26
C ALA A 81 -21.48 -8.66 23.96
N GLY A 82 -21.80 -9.95 23.85
CA GLY A 82 -22.91 -10.56 24.59
C GLY A 82 -23.57 -11.78 23.93
N VAL A 83 -23.05 -12.24 22.80
CA VAL A 83 -23.67 -13.33 22.02
C VAL A 83 -23.05 -14.67 22.40
N ASP A 84 -23.89 -15.64 22.78
CA ASP A 84 -23.48 -17.03 23.03
C ASP A 84 -22.90 -17.65 21.76
N LYS A 85 -21.85 -18.48 21.90
CA LYS A 85 -21.19 -19.17 20.77
C LYS A 85 -22.13 -20.05 19.94
N ASN A 86 -23.23 -20.46 20.57
CA ASN A 86 -24.25 -21.34 20.00
C ASN A 86 -25.47 -20.57 19.49
N ALA A 87 -25.49 -19.23 19.61
CA ALA A 87 -26.58 -18.40 19.11
C ALA A 87 -26.47 -18.21 17.60
N ALA A 88 -27.61 -18.04 16.94
CA ALA A 88 -27.69 -17.78 15.50
C ALA A 88 -26.95 -16.48 15.08
N ASP A 89 -26.74 -15.56 16.03
CA ASP A 89 -26.07 -14.28 15.81
C ASP A 89 -24.55 -14.32 16.05
N PHE A 90 -23.96 -15.49 16.32
CA PHE A 90 -22.52 -15.62 16.50
C PHE A 90 -21.80 -15.30 15.18
N ALA A 91 -20.76 -14.45 15.21
CA ALA A 91 -20.07 -14.13 13.96
C ALA A 91 -19.32 -15.38 13.51
N GLU A 92 -19.42 -15.77 12.24
CA GLU A 92 -18.60 -16.87 11.70
C GLU A 92 -17.26 -16.37 11.15
N LYS A 93 -16.74 -15.28 11.73
CA LYS A 93 -15.51 -14.63 11.29
C LYS A 93 -14.66 -14.17 12.46
N GLN A 94 -13.35 -14.17 12.27
CA GLN A 94 -12.39 -13.57 13.19
C GLN A 94 -11.62 -12.47 12.47
N SER A 95 -11.53 -11.28 13.09
CA SER A 95 -10.94 -10.09 12.49
C SER A 95 -9.71 -9.62 13.26
N PHE A 96 -8.62 -9.40 12.54
CA PHE A 96 -7.37 -8.86 13.08
C PHE A 96 -7.23 -7.42 12.60
N THR A 97 -7.58 -6.47 13.47
CA THR A 97 -7.50 -5.04 13.18
C THR A 97 -6.29 -4.39 13.83
N GLY A 98 -5.82 -3.27 13.28
CA GLY A 98 -4.72 -2.52 13.87
C GLY A 98 -3.42 -3.33 13.86
N LYS A 99 -2.71 -3.36 15.00
CA LYS A 99 -1.43 -4.08 15.10
C LYS A 99 -1.60 -5.59 15.19
N GLU A 100 -2.79 -6.08 15.52
CA GLU A 100 -3.04 -7.52 15.70
C GLU A 100 -2.86 -8.32 14.41
N ASN A 101 -2.93 -7.67 13.24
CA ASN A 101 -2.69 -8.34 11.95
C ASN A 101 -1.27 -8.91 11.83
N ALA A 102 -0.31 -8.41 12.61
CA ALA A 102 1.06 -8.91 12.65
C ALA A 102 1.12 -10.40 13.01
N LYS A 103 0.21 -10.86 13.90
CA LYS A 103 0.09 -12.26 14.31
C LYS A 103 -0.17 -13.18 13.12
N VAL A 104 -0.99 -12.73 12.17
CA VAL A 104 -1.37 -13.50 10.98
C VAL A 104 -0.22 -13.58 9.98
N PHE A 105 0.55 -12.50 9.83
CA PHE A 105 1.66 -12.45 8.87
C PHE A 105 2.98 -13.01 9.41
N LYS A 106 3.11 -13.23 10.73
CA LYS A 106 4.35 -13.66 11.36
C LYS A 106 5.01 -14.85 10.67
N LYS A 107 4.30 -15.98 10.51
CA LYS A 107 4.85 -17.18 9.85
C LYS A 107 5.15 -16.95 8.36
N VAL A 108 4.37 -16.10 7.68
CA VAL A 108 4.65 -15.73 6.28
C VAL A 108 5.99 -15.00 6.19
N PHE A 109 6.24 -14.04 7.07
CA PHE A 109 7.50 -13.31 7.09
C PHE A 109 8.70 -14.17 7.50
N GLU A 110 8.51 -15.14 8.38
CA GLU A 110 9.53 -16.14 8.69
C GLU A 110 9.93 -16.95 7.45
N GLU A 111 8.96 -17.40 6.63
CA GLU A 111 9.25 -18.09 5.37
C GLU A 111 9.92 -17.17 4.33
N VAL A 112 9.54 -15.89 4.27
CA VAL A 112 10.23 -14.89 3.43
C VAL A 112 11.69 -14.72 3.88
N LYS A 113 11.94 -14.65 5.18
CA LYS A 113 13.31 -14.56 5.74
C LYS A 113 14.15 -15.80 5.43
N LYS A 114 13.53 -16.97 5.30
CA LYS A 114 14.16 -18.22 4.84
C LYS A 114 14.42 -18.26 3.33
N GLY A 115 14.06 -17.19 2.59
CA GLY A 115 14.32 -17.07 1.15
C GLY A 115 13.17 -17.55 0.26
N ARG A 116 11.99 -17.88 0.81
CA ARG A 116 10.82 -18.18 -0.02
C ARG A 116 10.21 -16.89 -0.57
N ALA A 117 10.01 -16.84 -1.88
CA ALA A 117 9.37 -15.72 -2.56
C ALA A 117 7.83 -15.77 -2.41
N LEU A 118 7.32 -15.69 -1.18
CA LEU A 118 5.87 -15.64 -0.91
C LEU A 118 5.28 -14.25 -1.05
N LEU A 119 6.10 -13.23 -0.75
CA LEU A 119 5.64 -11.86 -0.63
C LEU A 119 6.83 -10.90 -0.83
N ASP A 120 6.66 -9.92 -1.71
CA ASP A 120 7.63 -8.83 -1.84
C ASP A 120 7.48 -7.85 -0.67
N THR A 121 8.37 -7.95 0.32
CA THR A 121 8.35 -7.13 1.53
C THR A 121 8.95 -5.73 1.32
N SER A 122 9.55 -5.45 0.16
CA SER A 122 10.21 -4.17 -0.13
C SER A 122 9.22 -3.04 -0.41
N SER A 123 8.03 -3.39 -0.92
CA SER A 123 6.97 -2.43 -1.29
C SER A 123 5.88 -2.27 -0.23
N ILE A 124 5.93 -3.11 0.81
CA ILE A 124 4.92 -3.18 1.87
C ILE A 124 5.36 -2.33 3.06
N MET A 125 4.44 -1.51 3.56
CA MET A 125 4.73 -0.60 4.66
C MET A 125 4.29 -1.20 6.00
N THR A 126 5.04 -0.84 7.02
CA THR A 126 4.74 -1.15 8.42
C THR A 126 4.94 0.10 9.28
N ARG A 127 4.39 0.07 10.49
CA ARG A 127 4.66 1.06 11.53
C ARG A 127 4.94 0.34 12.84
N VAL A 128 6.23 0.28 13.16
CA VAL A 128 6.78 -0.24 14.41
C VAL A 128 7.15 0.93 15.35
N SER A 129 7.64 0.64 16.55
CA SER A 129 8.00 1.67 17.55
C SER A 129 9.01 2.70 17.02
N SER A 130 9.92 2.26 16.15
CA SER A 130 10.96 3.08 15.52
C SER A 130 10.47 3.93 14.33
N GLY A 131 9.18 3.87 13.99
CA GLY A 131 8.56 4.71 12.97
C GLY A 131 7.97 3.92 11.80
N ARG A 132 7.78 4.61 10.67
CA ARG A 132 7.31 4.01 9.42
C ARG A 132 8.49 3.53 8.60
N MET A 133 8.40 2.30 8.12
CA MET A 133 9.42 1.69 7.28
C MET A 133 8.79 0.61 6.40
N THR A 134 9.62 -0.02 5.56
CA THR A 134 9.18 -1.21 4.82
C THR A 134 9.18 -2.43 5.73
N VAL A 135 8.36 -3.43 5.40
CA VAL A 135 8.38 -4.72 6.11
C VAL A 135 9.77 -5.36 6.00
N ARG A 136 10.42 -5.26 4.83
CA ARG A 136 11.79 -5.75 4.64
C ARG A 136 12.75 -5.15 5.67
N GLU A 137 12.74 -3.83 5.81
CA GLU A 137 13.61 -3.12 6.75
C GLU A 137 13.32 -3.52 8.21
N ALA A 138 12.05 -3.67 8.58
CA ALA A 138 11.68 -4.13 9.92
C ALA A 138 12.21 -5.55 10.20
N LEU A 139 12.09 -6.46 9.23
CA LEU A 139 12.59 -7.83 9.35
C LEU A 139 14.13 -7.89 9.43
N GLU A 140 14.83 -7.03 8.69
CA GLU A 140 16.29 -6.87 8.74
C GLU A 140 16.76 -6.34 10.11
N ARG A 141 15.97 -5.46 10.74
CA ARG A 141 16.20 -4.99 12.12
C ARG A 141 15.88 -6.02 13.21
N GLY A 142 15.35 -7.19 12.83
CA GLY A 142 15.00 -8.26 13.77
C GLY A 142 13.66 -8.05 14.48
N GLU A 143 12.80 -7.14 13.99
CA GLU A 143 11.45 -6.96 14.52
C GLU A 143 10.63 -8.24 14.28
N SER A 144 10.01 -8.75 15.33
CA SER A 144 9.21 -9.98 15.29
C SER A 144 7.71 -9.74 15.15
N ASP A 145 7.24 -8.55 15.55
CA ASP A 145 5.84 -8.14 15.49
C ASP A 145 5.71 -6.99 14.49
N VAL A 146 5.51 -7.36 13.21
CA VAL A 146 5.54 -6.43 12.08
C VAL A 146 4.13 -6.24 11.53
N PRO A 147 3.35 -5.26 12.03
CA PRO A 147 1.99 -5.05 11.55
C PRO A 147 1.99 -4.41 10.16
N VAL A 148 1.12 -4.87 9.29
CA VAL A 148 1.09 -4.41 7.89
C VAL A 148 0.07 -3.30 7.70
N GLY A 149 0.45 -2.26 6.98
CA GLY A 149 -0.45 -1.15 6.75
C GLY A 149 -0.10 -0.31 5.54
N TYR A 150 -0.77 0.83 5.44
CA TYR A 150 -0.64 1.73 4.32
C TYR A 150 -0.93 3.19 4.75
N PRO A 151 -0.29 4.19 4.11
CA PRO A 151 -0.65 5.59 4.30
C PRO A 151 -2.06 5.87 3.75
N ASN A 152 -2.87 6.65 4.46
CA ASN A 152 -4.19 7.03 3.97
C ASN A 152 -4.03 7.82 2.64
N PRO A 153 -4.75 7.45 1.56
CA PRO A 153 -4.63 8.10 0.25
C PRO A 153 -5.00 9.59 0.27
N GLU A 154 -5.90 9.99 1.19
CA GLU A 154 -6.32 11.38 1.41
C GLU A 154 -5.33 12.15 2.25
N ASN A 155 -4.87 11.53 3.34
CA ASN A 155 -3.96 12.14 4.30
C ASN A 155 -2.77 11.22 4.56
N GLN A 156 -1.66 11.45 3.86
CA GLN A 156 -0.48 10.61 4.01
C GLN A 156 0.16 10.68 5.41
N SER A 157 -0.16 11.70 6.23
CA SER A 157 0.30 11.75 7.62
C SER A 157 -0.42 10.74 8.51
N GLU A 158 -1.54 10.17 8.07
CA GLU A 158 -2.27 9.10 8.76
C GLU A 158 -1.85 7.74 8.20
N PHE A 159 -1.63 6.75 9.08
CA PHE A 159 -1.27 5.40 8.70
C PHE A 159 -2.30 4.42 9.21
N LYS A 160 -2.92 3.69 8.29
CA LYS A 160 -3.92 2.67 8.57
C LYS A 160 -3.29 1.29 8.49
N PHE A 161 -3.87 0.33 9.19
CA PHE A 161 -3.45 -1.06 9.14
C PHE A 161 -4.46 -1.84 8.34
N PHE A 162 -4.01 -2.80 7.54
CA PHE A 162 -4.92 -3.72 6.88
C PHE A 162 -5.65 -4.56 7.94
N LYS A 163 -6.94 -4.77 7.76
CA LYS A 163 -7.73 -5.69 8.56
C LYS A 163 -7.69 -7.06 7.91
N VAL A 164 -7.35 -8.09 8.66
CA VAL A 164 -7.43 -9.47 8.16
C VAL A 164 -8.71 -10.10 8.67
N VAL A 165 -9.50 -10.71 7.80
CA VAL A 165 -10.74 -11.40 8.19
C VAL A 165 -10.67 -12.85 7.75
N TYR A 166 -10.75 -13.74 8.73
CA TYR A 166 -10.91 -15.17 8.52
C TYR A 166 -12.40 -15.53 8.62
N TYR A 167 -12.90 -16.34 7.69
CA TYR A 167 -14.27 -16.83 7.66
C TYR A 167 -14.26 -18.33 7.94
N PHE A 168 -14.86 -18.75 9.05
CA PHE A 168 -14.85 -20.14 9.50
C PHE A 168 -15.69 -21.05 8.59
N ALA A 169 -16.86 -20.57 8.13
CA ALA A 169 -17.77 -21.36 7.31
C ALA A 169 -17.18 -21.74 5.94
N THR A 170 -16.45 -20.82 5.32
CA THR A 170 -15.85 -21.03 4.00
C THR A 170 -14.38 -21.42 4.06
N ASP A 171 -13.79 -21.38 5.25
CA ASP A 171 -12.35 -21.52 5.47
C ASP A 171 -11.53 -20.63 4.52
N MET A 172 -11.92 -19.34 4.45
CA MET A 172 -11.30 -18.33 3.59
C MET A 172 -10.72 -17.20 4.40
N LEU A 173 -9.67 -16.58 3.88
CA LEU A 173 -9.05 -15.40 4.46
C LEU A 173 -9.05 -14.26 3.44
N THR A 174 -9.48 -13.10 3.89
CA THR A 174 -9.47 -11.86 3.11
C THR A 174 -8.69 -10.76 3.85
N VAL A 175 -8.16 -9.80 3.09
CA VAL A 175 -7.49 -8.62 3.63
C VAL A 175 -8.31 -7.40 3.21
N GLU A 176 -8.70 -6.59 4.17
CA GLU A 176 -9.50 -5.38 3.99
C GLU A 176 -8.65 -4.14 4.32
N LYS A 177 -8.97 -3.01 3.69
CA LYS A 177 -8.33 -1.70 3.90
C LYS A 177 -9.13 -0.88 4.92
#